data_AF-A0AAE1Q5J0-F1
#
_entry.id   AF-A0AAE1Q5J0-F1
#
_cell.length_a   1.000
_cell.length_b   1.000
_cell.length_c   1.000
_cell.angle_alpha   90.00
_cell.angle_beta   90.00
_cell.angle_gamma   90.00
#
_symmetry.space_group_name_H-M   'P 1'
#
loop_
_entity.id
_entity.type
_entity.pdbx_description
1 polymer ?
#
loop_
_entity_poly.entity_id
_entity_poly.type
_entity_poly.pdbx_seq_one_letter_code
_entity_poly.pdbx_strand_id
1 'polypeptide(L)'
;MRAFMLLVAVLATSSAMTSAYIFNPLLLGLVGLKVLAIGGGGSLLAGIGKRSVRQGELTVDENLLLTTVTQLDPNGCILKLLCSLQAKPEEARTTEEANLVRMFSDNQDSLTSANAAFVYAAGVGRETQDVASCDKLFSKCLMEEEQLSRVLQQSWSCGEQVLH
;
A
#
# COMPACT_ATOMS: atom_id res chain seq x y z
N MET A 1 -18.70 -13.87 40.87
CA MET A 1 -19.43 -12.95 39.96
C MET A 1 -19.26 -11.46 40.30
N ARG A 2 -19.16 -11.05 41.58
CA ARG A 2 -18.94 -9.63 41.95
C ARG A 2 -17.56 -9.05 41.60
N ALA A 3 -16.53 -9.88 41.48
CA ALA A 3 -15.18 -9.44 41.09
C ALA A 3 -15.05 -9.16 39.58
N PHE A 4 -15.88 -9.77 38.73
CA PHE A 4 -15.80 -9.60 37.27
C PHE A 4 -16.44 -8.27 36.82
N MET A 5 -17.44 -7.77 37.55
CA MET A 5 -18.08 -6.48 37.26
C MET A 5 -17.22 -5.26 37.67
N LEU A 6 -16.26 -5.42 38.59
CA LEU A 6 -15.34 -4.33 38.95
C LEU A 6 -14.23 -4.12 37.92
N LEU A 7 -13.90 -5.15 37.13
CA LEU A 7 -12.86 -5.06 36.10
C LEU A 7 -13.36 -4.32 34.83
N VAL A 8 -14.66 -4.35 34.56
CA VAL A 8 -15.29 -3.63 33.44
C VAL A 8 -15.46 -2.13 33.74
N ALA A 9 -15.51 -1.71 35.01
CA ALA A 9 -15.70 -0.31 35.40
C ALA A 9 -14.43 0.56 35.32
N VAL A 10 -13.23 -0.03 35.15
CA VAL A 10 -11.96 0.71 35.14
C VAL A 10 -11.52 1.14 33.73
N LEU A 11 -12.13 0.61 32.66
CA LEU A 11 -11.78 0.98 31.27
C LEU A 11 -12.65 2.09 30.67
N ALA A 12 -13.60 2.65 31.43
CA ALA A 12 -14.42 3.77 31.02
C ALA A 12 -14.03 5.05 31.79
N THR A 13 -12.77 5.47 31.65
CA THR A 13 -12.40 6.86 31.95
C THR A 13 -11.93 7.53 30.66
N SER A 14 -12.66 8.59 30.35
CA SER A 14 -12.73 9.35 29.12
C SER A 14 -11.44 10.12 28.87
N SER A 15 -10.90 10.05 27.66
CA SER A 15 -10.08 11.12 27.10
C SER A 15 -10.78 11.67 25.87
N ALA A 16 -11.67 12.65 26.11
CA ALA A 16 -12.11 13.57 25.09
C ALA A 16 -10.92 14.48 24.73
N MET A 17 -10.10 14.07 23.76
CA MET A 17 -9.19 14.99 23.08
C MET A 17 -9.98 15.70 21.98
N THR A 18 -10.41 16.91 22.29
CA THR A 18 -10.89 17.90 21.33
C THR A 18 -9.68 18.46 20.58
N SER A 19 -9.32 17.87 19.45
CA SER A 19 -8.43 18.54 18.50
C SER A 19 -9.26 19.37 17.53
N ALA A 20 -9.31 20.67 17.79
CA ALA A 20 -9.80 21.67 16.85
C ALA A 20 -8.84 21.74 15.65
N TYR A 21 -9.07 20.91 14.63
CA TYR A 21 -8.48 21.15 13.32
C TYR A 21 -9.27 22.26 12.63
N ILE A 22 -8.66 23.44 12.62
CA ILE A 22 -9.11 24.60 11.88
C ILE A 22 -9.10 24.23 10.39
N PHE A 23 -10.29 24.12 9.81
CA PHE A 23 -10.48 24.13 8.37
C PHE A 23 -9.85 25.42 7.82
N ASN A 24 -8.89 25.28 6.91
CA ASN A 24 -8.29 26.38 6.19
C ASN A 24 -8.84 26.37 4.75
N PRO A 25 -9.95 27.06 4.45
CA PRO A 25 -10.45 27.15 3.08
C PRO A 25 -9.79 28.37 2.43
N LEU A 26 -8.63 28.19 1.81
CA LEU A 26 -8.10 29.24 0.96
C LEU A 26 -7.40 28.65 -0.27
N LEU A 27 -7.76 29.23 -1.42
CA LEU A 27 -7.16 29.12 -2.76
C LEU A 27 -7.65 27.87 -3.51
N LEU A 28 -8.75 27.88 -4.28
CA LEU A 28 -9.02 28.77 -5.41
C LEU A 28 -7.77 28.97 -6.27
N GLY A 29 -7.49 27.96 -7.10
CA GLY A 29 -6.46 27.98 -8.13
C GLY A 29 -6.94 27.20 -9.35
N LEU A 30 -7.94 27.73 -10.06
CA LEU A 30 -8.27 27.34 -11.43
C LEU A 30 -7.08 27.68 -12.33
N VAL A 31 -6.16 26.74 -12.53
CA VAL A 31 -5.10 26.89 -13.54
C VAL A 31 -5.53 26.21 -14.83
N GLY A 32 -6.22 27.00 -15.64
CA GLY A 32 -5.93 27.16 -17.07
C GLY A 32 -5.93 25.91 -17.96
N LEU A 33 -7.11 25.52 -18.41
CA LEU A 33 -7.28 24.75 -19.65
C LEU A 33 -6.83 25.61 -20.84
N LYS A 34 -5.66 25.32 -21.42
CA LYS A 34 -5.26 25.87 -22.72
C LYS A 34 -5.64 24.87 -23.82
N VAL A 35 -6.86 25.00 -24.34
CA VAL A 35 -7.23 24.42 -25.63
C VAL A 35 -6.56 25.25 -26.72
N LEU A 36 -5.52 24.70 -27.35
CA LEU A 36 -5.02 25.22 -28.62
C LEU A 36 -5.83 24.56 -29.74
N ALA A 37 -6.59 25.40 -30.43
CA ALA A 37 -7.42 25.06 -31.56
C ALA A 37 -6.61 25.17 -32.87
N ILE A 38 -6.80 24.17 -33.73
CA ILE A 38 -6.84 24.25 -35.21
C ILE A 38 -5.52 24.56 -35.92
N GLY A 39 -4.80 23.50 -36.26
CA GLY A 39 -3.90 23.42 -37.43
C GLY A 39 -4.32 22.20 -38.25
N GLY A 40 -4.58 22.39 -39.55
CA GLY A 40 -5.32 21.43 -40.37
C GLY A 40 -4.59 20.13 -40.73
N GLY A 41 -5.41 19.17 -41.19
CA GLY A 41 -5.01 18.07 -42.06
C GLY A 41 -4.53 16.81 -41.34
N GLY A 42 -5.36 15.76 -41.35
CA GLY A 42 -4.84 14.40 -41.25
C GLY A 42 -5.68 13.44 -40.43
N SER A 43 -6.15 12.41 -41.12
CA SER A 43 -6.50 11.08 -40.60
C SER A 43 -7.87 10.91 -39.93
N LEU A 44 -8.78 10.47 -40.79
CA LEU A 44 -9.92 9.62 -40.45
C LEU A 44 -9.51 8.53 -39.47
N LEU A 45 -10.38 8.37 -38.47
CA LEU A 45 -10.34 7.44 -37.35
C LEU A 45 -10.03 6.00 -37.81
N ALA A 46 -8.76 5.60 -37.74
CA ALA A 46 -8.37 4.21 -37.74
C ALA A 46 -8.64 3.65 -36.34
N GLY A 47 -9.48 2.62 -36.30
CA GLY A 47 -9.87 1.94 -35.07
C GLY A 47 -8.65 1.43 -34.29
N ILE A 48 -8.61 1.79 -33.02
CA ILE A 48 -7.86 1.05 -32.01
C ILE A 48 -8.88 0.75 -30.92
N GLY A 49 -9.08 -0.54 -30.68
CA GLY A 49 -9.99 -1.04 -29.67
C GLY A 49 -9.72 -0.37 -28.33
N LYS A 50 -10.72 0.34 -27.82
CA LYS A 50 -10.83 0.63 -26.39
C LYS A 50 -10.98 -0.71 -25.66
N ARG A 51 -9.86 -1.36 -25.32
CA ARG A 51 -9.83 -2.01 -24.02
C ARG A 51 -9.90 -0.87 -23.03
N SER A 52 -11.11 -0.57 -22.56
CA SER A 52 -11.27 0.15 -21.32
C SER A 52 -10.48 -0.64 -20.29
N VAL A 53 -9.25 -0.21 -20.00
CA VAL A 53 -8.61 -0.55 -18.74
C VAL A 53 -9.65 -0.17 -17.70
N ARG A 54 -10.18 -1.17 -17.00
CA ARG A 54 -11.07 -0.91 -15.89
C ARG A 54 -10.24 -0.04 -14.95
N GLN A 55 -10.69 1.18 -14.72
CA GLN A 55 -10.22 1.98 -13.61
C GLN A 55 -10.49 1.13 -12.37
N GLY A 56 -9.42 0.50 -11.88
CA GLY A 56 -9.51 -0.77 -11.17
C GLY A 56 -9.87 -0.56 -9.72
N GLU A 57 -11.13 -0.26 -9.42
CA GLU A 57 -11.67 -0.51 -8.07
C GLU A 57 -11.25 -1.93 -7.68
N LEU A 58 -10.43 -2.05 -6.63
CA LEU A 58 -10.11 -3.35 -6.05
C LEU A 58 -11.41 -4.10 -5.82
N THR A 59 -11.42 -5.38 -6.17
CA THR A 59 -12.59 -6.20 -5.90
C THR A 59 -12.86 -6.24 -4.38
N VAL A 60 -14.11 -6.52 -4.01
CA VAL A 60 -14.49 -6.67 -2.59
C VAL A 60 -13.58 -7.71 -1.90
N ASP A 61 -13.19 -8.75 -2.63
CA ASP A 61 -12.31 -9.82 -2.16
C ASP A 61 -10.88 -9.31 -1.90
N GLU A 62 -10.28 -8.58 -2.85
CA GLU A 62 -8.93 -8.02 -2.67
C GLU A 62 -8.88 -7.00 -1.52
N ASN A 63 -9.89 -6.13 -1.38
CA ASN A 63 -9.96 -5.20 -0.25
C ASN A 63 -10.05 -5.94 1.09
N LEU A 64 -10.81 -7.03 1.15
CA LEU A 64 -10.92 -7.87 2.35
C LEU A 64 -9.57 -8.53 2.69
N LEU A 65 -8.85 -9.03 1.67
CA LEU A 65 -7.52 -9.62 1.85
C LEU A 65 -6.52 -8.59 2.38
N LEU A 66 -6.44 -7.40 1.78
CA LEU A 66 -5.56 -6.33 2.26
C LEU A 66 -5.89 -5.87 3.68
N THR A 67 -7.18 -5.76 3.98
CA THR A 67 -7.66 -5.46 5.34
C THR A 67 -7.29 -6.56 6.33
N THR A 68 -7.34 -7.82 5.91
CA THR A 68 -6.95 -8.96 6.75
C THR A 68 -5.45 -8.96 7.01
N VAL A 69 -4.64 -8.73 5.98
CA VAL A 69 -3.18 -8.65 6.10
C VAL A 69 -2.78 -7.56 7.09
N THR A 70 -3.37 -6.36 6.98
CA THR A 70 -3.06 -5.26 7.92
C THR A 70 -3.50 -5.55 9.36
N GLN A 71 -4.56 -6.33 9.57
CA GLN A 71 -4.97 -6.77 10.90
C GLN A 71 -4.03 -7.83 11.49
N LEU A 72 -3.50 -8.72 10.66
CA LEU A 72 -2.56 -9.77 11.07
C LEU A 72 -1.14 -9.24 11.29
N ASP A 73 -0.82 -8.09 10.71
CA ASP A 73 0.46 -7.40 10.85
C ASP A 73 0.31 -6.00 11.50
N PRO A 74 -0.02 -5.95 12.80
CA PRO A 74 -0.22 -4.68 13.51
C PRO A 74 1.07 -3.84 13.63
N ASN A 75 2.24 -4.46 13.42
CA ASN A 75 3.54 -3.80 13.49
C ASN A 75 4.00 -3.26 12.13
N GLY A 76 3.28 -3.54 11.04
CA GLY A 76 3.59 -3.04 9.71
C GLY A 76 4.85 -3.66 9.09
N CYS A 77 5.20 -4.89 9.49
CA CYS A 77 6.32 -5.63 8.93
C CYS A 77 6.22 -5.92 7.43
N ILE A 78 5.01 -6.15 6.90
CA ILE A 78 4.80 -6.34 5.46
C ILE A 78 5.00 -5.03 4.69
N LEU A 79 4.60 -3.91 5.29
CA LEU A 79 4.81 -2.58 4.71
C LEU A 79 6.30 -2.22 4.72
N LYS A 80 7.01 -2.56 5.80
CA LYS A 80 8.47 -2.44 5.89
C LYS A 80 9.18 -3.24 4.79
N LEU A 81 8.79 -4.50 4.61
CA LEU A 81 9.36 -5.35 3.57
C LEU A 81 9.11 -4.74 2.19
N LEU A 82 7.85 -4.39 1.87
CA LEU A 82 7.50 -3.80 0.58
C LEU A 82 8.28 -2.50 0.29
N CYS A 83 8.40 -1.61 1.28
CA CYS A 83 9.22 -0.39 1.15
C CYS A 83 10.68 -0.73 0.84
N SER A 84 11.27 -1.65 1.61
CA SER A 84 12.68 -2.03 1.48
C SER A 84 12.97 -2.67 0.11
N LEU A 85 12.07 -3.52 -0.37
CA LEU A 85 12.18 -4.11 -1.71
C LEU A 85 12.10 -3.05 -2.81
N GLN A 86 11.25 -2.04 -2.65
CA GLN A 86 11.13 -0.93 -3.59
C GLN A 86 12.30 0.06 -3.53
N ALA A 87 13.06 0.08 -2.43
CA ALA A 87 14.27 0.86 -2.29
C ALA A 87 15.51 0.23 -2.93
N LYS A 88 15.48 -1.07 -3.23
CA LYS A 88 16.59 -1.80 -3.87
C LYS A 88 16.32 -2.06 -5.37
N PRO A 89 17.38 -2.21 -6.20
CA PRO A 89 17.24 -2.55 -7.62
C PRO A 89 16.51 -3.88 -7.82
N GLU A 90 15.80 -4.01 -8.95
CA GLU A 90 14.97 -5.19 -9.23
C GLU A 90 15.80 -6.47 -9.32
N GLU A 91 17.03 -6.37 -9.82
CA GLU A 91 17.97 -7.49 -9.98
C GLU A 91 18.48 -8.04 -8.63
N ALA A 92 18.34 -7.27 -7.55
CA ALA A 92 18.70 -7.69 -6.19
C ALA A 92 17.54 -8.39 -5.47
N ARG A 93 16.39 -8.58 -6.13
CA ARG A 93 15.22 -9.24 -5.55
C ARG A 93 15.21 -10.72 -5.89
N THR A 94 14.79 -11.56 -4.95
CA THR A 94 14.46 -12.96 -5.27
C THR A 94 13.14 -13.03 -6.06
N THR A 95 12.83 -14.19 -6.62
CA THR A 95 11.59 -14.43 -7.36
C THR A 95 10.35 -14.12 -6.50
N GLU A 96 10.37 -14.53 -5.24
CA GLU A 96 9.28 -14.32 -4.28
C GLU A 96 9.12 -12.85 -3.94
N GLU A 97 10.24 -12.14 -3.73
CA GLU A 97 10.26 -10.70 -3.49
C GLU A 97 9.73 -9.91 -4.70
N ALA A 98 10.13 -10.31 -5.91
CA ALA A 98 9.62 -9.71 -7.15
C ALA A 98 8.11 -9.93 -7.30
N ASN A 99 7.61 -11.12 -6.98
CA ASN A 99 6.18 -11.43 -6.98
C ASN A 99 5.42 -10.58 -5.96
N LEU A 100 5.94 -10.43 -4.74
CA LEU A 100 5.35 -9.57 -3.72
C LEU A 100 5.23 -8.14 -4.25
N VAL A 101 6.32 -7.56 -4.78
CA VAL A 101 6.30 -6.21 -5.34
C VAL A 101 5.28 -6.09 -6.48
N ARG A 102 5.20 -7.09 -7.36
CA ARG A 102 4.25 -7.10 -8.49
C ARG A 102 2.80 -7.02 -8.03
N MET A 103 2.42 -7.83 -7.03
CA MET A 103 1.07 -7.85 -6.46
C MET A 103 0.59 -6.47 -5.98
N PHE A 104 1.52 -5.63 -5.49
CA PHE A 104 1.21 -4.29 -5.01
C PHE A 104 1.49 -3.17 -6.03
N SER A 105 2.21 -3.47 -7.10
CA SER A 105 2.52 -2.50 -8.16
C SER A 105 1.38 -2.35 -9.16
N ASP A 106 0.67 -3.45 -9.45
CA ASP A 106 -0.47 -3.46 -10.37
C ASP A 106 -1.70 -2.67 -9.84
N ASN A 107 -1.71 -2.36 -8.55
CA ASN A 107 -2.82 -1.71 -7.83
C ASN A 107 -2.54 -0.23 -7.45
N GLN A 108 -1.46 0.37 -7.95
CA GLN A 108 -1.10 1.75 -7.59
C GLN A 108 -1.99 2.81 -8.25
N ASP A 109 -2.64 2.47 -9.38
CA ASP A 109 -3.51 3.39 -10.12
C ASP A 109 -4.92 3.52 -9.49
N SER A 110 -5.23 2.71 -8.47
CA SER A 110 -6.51 2.71 -7.76
C SER A 110 -6.31 2.80 -6.24
N LEU A 111 -6.10 4.03 -5.76
CA LEU A 111 -6.04 4.29 -4.32
C LEU A 111 -7.41 4.00 -3.66
N THR A 112 -7.44 2.99 -2.79
CA THR A 112 -8.54 2.68 -1.87
C THR A 112 -8.07 2.83 -0.43
N SER A 113 -9.00 2.90 0.52
CA SER A 113 -8.65 2.88 1.94
C SER A 113 -7.92 1.59 2.36
N ALA A 114 -8.18 0.47 1.68
CA ALA A 114 -7.55 -0.81 2.00
C ALA A 114 -6.10 -0.92 1.50
N ASN A 115 -5.75 -0.26 0.39
CA ASN A 115 -4.41 -0.35 -0.20
C ASN A 115 -3.53 0.88 0.03
N ALA A 116 -4.07 1.98 0.54
CA ALA A 116 -3.33 3.25 0.71
C ALA A 116 -1.99 3.08 1.46
N ALA A 117 -1.96 2.24 2.51
CA ALA A 117 -0.73 1.98 3.26
C ALA A 117 0.34 1.27 2.42
N PHE A 118 -0.06 0.34 1.55
CA PHE A 118 0.85 -0.39 0.65
C PHE A 118 1.38 0.52 -0.46
N VAL A 119 0.50 1.34 -1.05
CA VAL A 119 0.93 2.32 -2.07
C VAL A 119 1.88 3.35 -1.47
N TYR A 120 1.62 3.81 -0.23
CA TYR A 120 2.52 4.70 0.48
C TYR A 120 3.89 4.05 0.74
N ALA A 121 3.93 2.83 1.27
CA ALA A 121 5.17 2.10 1.52
C ALA A 121 6.01 1.92 0.23
N ALA A 122 5.35 1.51 -0.86
CA ALA A 122 6.00 1.36 -2.15
C ALA A 122 6.48 2.68 -2.75
N GLY A 123 5.73 3.77 -2.55
CA GLY A 123 6.11 5.13 -2.94
C GLY A 123 7.38 5.58 -2.25
N VAL A 124 7.43 5.47 -0.91
CA VAL A 124 8.60 5.85 -0.11
C VAL A 124 9.84 5.07 -0.53
N GLY A 125 9.73 3.75 -0.70
CA GLY A 125 10.87 2.93 -1.14
C GLY A 125 11.45 3.41 -2.47
N ARG A 126 10.59 3.61 -3.48
CA ARG A 126 11.02 4.09 -4.80
C ARG A 126 11.62 5.49 -4.77
N GLU A 127 11.06 6.39 -3.97
CA GLU A 127 11.51 7.79 -3.89
C GLU A 127 12.84 7.92 -3.16
N THR A 128 12.99 7.21 -2.03
CA THR A 128 14.18 7.33 -1.19
C THR A 128 15.34 6.50 -1.71
N GLN A 129 15.07 5.35 -2.33
CA GLN A 129 16.08 4.36 -2.72
C GLN A 129 17.04 4.01 -1.57
N ASP A 130 16.53 4.07 -0.33
CA ASP A 130 17.29 3.85 0.89
C ASP A 130 16.49 2.96 1.86
N VAL A 131 17.01 1.75 2.11
CA VAL A 131 16.40 0.78 3.03
C VAL A 131 16.34 1.32 4.46
N ALA A 132 17.33 2.10 4.89
CA ALA A 132 17.34 2.66 6.24
C ALA A 132 16.20 3.68 6.47
N SER A 133 15.70 4.31 5.41
CA SER A 133 14.52 5.16 5.47
C SER A 133 13.25 4.34 5.73
N CYS A 134 13.15 3.14 5.16
CA CYS A 134 12.07 2.19 5.45
C CYS A 134 12.13 1.66 6.89
N ASP A 135 13.31 1.37 7.42
CA ASP A 135 13.49 0.95 8.83
C ASP A 135 12.98 1.99 9.82
N LYS A 136 13.30 3.26 9.57
CA LYS A 136 12.85 4.39 10.41
C LYS A 136 11.35 4.59 10.29
N LEU A 137 10.79 4.51 9.08
CA LEU A 137 9.36 4.71 8.84
C LEU A 137 8.52 3.62 9.49
N PHE A 138 8.98 2.38 9.45
CA PHE A 138 8.29 1.21 10.01
C PHE A 138 8.98 0.68 11.27
N SER A 139 9.35 1.57 12.18
CA SER A 139 10.14 1.26 13.38
C SER A 139 9.45 0.34 14.40
N LYS A 140 8.13 0.13 14.27
CA LYS A 140 7.38 -0.85 15.09
C LYS A 140 7.68 -2.29 14.69
N CYS A 141 8.09 -2.53 13.45
CA CYS A 141 8.55 -3.83 13.01
C CYS A 141 10.02 -4.01 13.43
N LEU A 142 10.25 -4.90 14.39
CA LEU A 142 11.57 -5.20 14.94
C LEU A 142 12.40 -6.14 14.05
N MET A 143 11.80 -6.67 12.99
CA MET A 143 12.49 -7.57 12.07
C MET A 143 13.30 -6.78 11.04
N GLU A 144 14.53 -7.22 10.79
CA GLU A 144 15.38 -6.70 9.72
C GLU A 144 14.90 -7.22 8.35
N GLU A 145 15.28 -6.54 7.27
CA GLU A 145 14.90 -6.91 5.90
C GLU A 145 15.21 -8.39 5.62
N GLU A 146 16.41 -8.86 5.95
CA GLU A 146 16.81 -10.25 5.75
C GLU A 146 15.90 -11.25 6.46
N GLN A 147 15.41 -10.91 7.66
CA GLN A 147 14.49 -11.77 8.42
C GLN A 147 13.12 -11.81 7.75
N LEU A 148 12.64 -10.65 7.29
CA LEU A 148 11.37 -10.53 6.56
C LEU A 148 11.43 -11.30 5.23
N SER A 149 12.53 -11.18 4.47
CA SER A 149 12.76 -11.93 3.25
C SER A 149 12.83 -13.43 3.49
N ARG A 150 13.45 -13.88 4.59
CA ARG A 150 13.44 -15.31 4.96
C ARG A 150 12.04 -15.83 5.27
N VAL A 151 11.22 -15.07 6.00
CA VAL A 151 9.83 -15.44 6.26
C VAL A 151 9.03 -15.50 4.96
N LEU A 152 9.25 -14.53 4.06
CA LEU A 152 8.64 -14.53 2.74
C LEU A 152 9.00 -15.81 1.98
N GLN A 153 10.28 -16.12 1.81
CA GLN A 153 10.74 -17.33 1.13
C GLN A 153 10.16 -18.61 1.74
N GLN A 154 10.12 -18.70 3.07
CA GLN A 154 9.55 -19.86 3.76
C GLN A 154 8.05 -20.03 3.45
N SER A 155 7.29 -18.94 3.40
CA SER A 155 5.85 -19.00 3.11
C SER A 155 5.54 -19.44 1.67
N TRP A 156 6.42 -19.15 0.71
CA TRP A 156 6.28 -19.66 -0.67
C TRP A 156 6.80 -21.10 -0.82
N SER A 157 7.78 -21.52 -0.01
CA SER A 157 8.37 -22.86 -0.06
C SER A 157 7.41 -23.98 0.39
N CYS A 158 6.37 -23.65 1.16
CA CYS A 158 5.38 -24.63 1.64
C CYS A 158 4.45 -25.17 0.52
N GLY A 159 4.47 -24.59 -0.68
CA GLY A 159 3.64 -25.03 -1.82
C GLY A 159 4.30 -26.07 -2.74
N GLU A 160 5.63 -26.15 -2.77
CA GLU A 160 6.36 -27.01 -3.72
C GLU A 160 6.25 -28.52 -3.39
N GLN A 161 5.82 -28.87 -2.18
CA GLN A 161 5.67 -30.26 -1.73
C GLN A 161 4.31 -30.88 -2.07
N VAL A 162 3.38 -30.15 -2.70
CA VAL A 162 2.02 -30.64 -3.00
C VAL A 162 1.89 -31.19 -4.44
N LEU A 163 2.98 -31.19 -5.22
CA LEU A 163 2.99 -31.66 -6.62
C LEU A 163 3.81 -32.94 -6.87
N HIS A 164 4.09 -33.74 -5.84
CA HIS A 164 4.70 -35.07 -5.98
C HIS A 164 3.87 -36.17 -5.31
#